data_AF-A0A4R7TEC3-F1
#
_entry.id   AF-A0A4R7TEC3-F1
#
_cell.length_a   1.000
_cell.length_b   1.000
_cell.length_c   1.000
_cell.angle_alpha   90.00
_cell.angle_beta   90.00
_cell.angle_gamma   90.00
#
_symmetry.space_group_name_H-M   'P 1'
#
loop_
_entity.id
_entity.type
_entity.pdbx_description
1 polymer ?
#
loop_
_entity_poly.entity_id
_entity_poly.type
_entity_poly.pdbx_seq_one_letter_code
_entity_poly.pdbx_strand_id
1 'polypeptide(L)'
;MVAIITVLFAFPLGYFLRNRTSAYLAYVAIYAYSFTFQTLYLLRSWIGGSGEAFPRDAEKLPLGYLAVTAGIYAVGFVLITVAHRLATKRRTRPTAPVDLDAAR
;
A
#
# COMPACT_ATOMS: atom_id res chain seq x y z
N MET A 1 -11.45 -1.34 -4.20
CA MET A 1 -10.94 -0.08 -3.60
C MET A 1 -9.56 -0.24 -2.98
N VAL A 2 -9.37 -1.13 -1.99
CA VAL A 2 -8.15 -1.11 -1.17
C VAL A 2 -6.90 -1.55 -1.93
N ALA A 3 -7.03 -2.41 -2.95
CA ALA A 3 -5.94 -2.72 -3.88
C ALA A 3 -5.46 -1.49 -4.68
N ILE A 4 -6.40 -0.68 -5.19
CA ILE A 4 -6.09 0.53 -5.97
C ILE A 4 -5.35 1.53 -5.08
N ILE A 5 -5.86 1.78 -3.88
CA ILE A 5 -5.23 2.68 -2.89
C ILE A 5 -3.85 2.16 -2.51
N THR A 6 -3.70 0.85 -2.34
CA THR A 6 -2.40 0.24 -2.05
C THR A 6 -1.39 0.56 -3.14
N VAL A 7 -1.73 0.37 -4.41
CA VAL A 7 -0.80 0.69 -5.52
C VAL A 7 -0.50 2.19 -5.59
N LEU A 8 -1.54 3.03 -5.50
CA LEU A 8 -1.40 4.49 -5.64
C LEU A 8 -0.60 5.13 -4.52
N PHE A 9 -0.67 4.62 -3.29
CA PHE A 9 -0.01 5.23 -2.13
C PHE A 9 1.26 4.49 -1.69
N ALA A 10 1.32 3.16 -1.79
CA ALA A 10 2.49 2.42 -1.31
C ALA A 10 3.77 2.81 -2.08
N PHE A 11 3.68 2.94 -3.41
CA PHE A 11 4.85 3.30 -4.21
C PHE A 11 5.34 4.74 -3.94
N PRO A 12 4.50 5.78 -4.00
CA PRO A 12 4.95 7.15 -3.72
C PRO A 12 5.42 7.33 -2.27
N LEU A 13 4.75 6.72 -1.29
CA LEU A 13 5.19 6.77 0.11
C LEU A 13 6.60 6.21 0.27
N GLY A 14 6.88 5.02 -0.30
CA GLY A 14 8.22 4.44 -0.25
C GLY A 14 9.26 5.27 -0.99
N TYR A 15 8.90 5.90 -2.12
CA TYR A 15 9.82 6.66 -2.95
C TYR A 15 10.17 8.04 -2.37
N PHE A 16 9.19 8.81 -1.91
CA PHE A 16 9.40 10.20 -1.49
C PHE A 16 9.91 10.31 -0.05
N LEU A 17 9.36 9.51 0.89
CA LEU A 17 9.73 9.61 2.30
C LEU A 17 11.14 9.07 2.56
N ARG A 18 11.93 9.89 3.26
CA ARG A 18 13.31 9.53 3.63
C ARG A 18 13.37 8.56 4.82
N ASN A 19 12.38 8.59 5.71
CA ASN A 19 12.25 7.67 6.83
C ASN A 19 11.30 6.51 6.46
N ARG A 20 11.76 5.25 6.61
CA ARG A 20 10.96 4.05 6.31
C ARG A 20 9.80 3.88 7.27
N THR A 21 9.99 4.20 8.55
CA THR A 21 8.98 3.99 9.59
C THR A 21 7.77 4.89 9.35
N SER A 22 7.98 6.13 8.94
CA SER A 22 6.87 7.04 8.60
C SER A 22 6.13 6.61 7.33
N ALA A 23 6.83 6.05 6.34
CA ALA A 23 6.19 5.48 5.14
C ALA A 23 5.28 4.30 5.47
N TYR A 24 5.73 3.39 6.34
CA TYR A 24 4.89 2.29 6.81
C TYR A 24 3.71 2.80 7.64
N LEU A 25 3.94 3.71 8.59
CA LEU A 25 2.87 4.23 9.43
C LEU A 25 1.78 4.94 8.61
N ALA A 26 2.19 5.78 7.65
CA ALA A 26 1.26 6.45 6.75
C ALA A 26 0.49 5.45 5.88
N TYR A 27 1.17 4.41 5.37
CA TYR A 27 0.51 3.35 4.61
C TYR A 27 -0.54 2.61 5.44
N VAL A 28 -0.20 2.22 6.68
CA VAL A 28 -1.14 1.54 7.59
C VAL A 28 -2.35 2.42 7.87
N ALA A 29 -2.15 3.72 8.14
CA ALA A 29 -3.25 4.65 8.39
C ALA A 29 -4.19 4.78 7.17
N ILE A 30 -3.63 4.96 5.97
CA ILE A 30 -4.40 5.07 4.72
C ILE A 30 -5.13 3.76 4.41
N TYR A 31 -4.45 2.63 4.59
CA TYR A 31 -5.02 1.30 4.38
C TYR A 31 -6.19 1.05 5.35
N ALA A 32 -6.00 1.34 6.64
CA ALA A 32 -7.03 1.17 7.67
C ALA A 32 -8.25 2.04 7.38
N TYR A 33 -8.04 3.32 7.05
CA TYR A 33 -9.13 4.22 6.65
C TYR A 33 -9.92 3.65 5.46
N SER A 34 -9.21 3.21 4.42
CA SER A 34 -9.81 2.65 3.21
C SER A 34 -10.56 1.35 3.47
N PHE A 35 -10.04 0.51 4.35
CA PHE A 35 -10.64 -0.74 4.77
C PHE A 35 -11.97 -0.51 5.51
N THR A 36 -12.05 0.55 6.33
CA THR A 36 -13.29 0.94 7.01
C THR A 36 -14.40 1.28 6.00
N PHE A 37 -14.10 2.10 4.98
CA PHE A 37 -15.08 2.42 3.94
C PHE A 37 -15.43 1.22 3.07
N GLN A 38 -14.44 0.37 2.72
CA GLN A 38 -14.72 -0.87 2.00
C GLN A 38 -15.70 -1.75 2.78
N THR A 39 -15.50 -1.91 4.08
CA THR A 39 -16.37 -2.70 4.94
C THR A 39 -17.79 -2.13 4.96
N LEU A 40 -17.94 -0.81 5.01
CA LEU A 40 -19.24 -0.14 4.94
C LEU A 40 -19.95 -0.39 3.59
N TYR A 41 -19.23 -0.35 2.46
CA TYR A 41 -19.78 -0.65 1.15
C TYR A 41 -20.18 -2.12 1.01
N LEU A 42 -19.36 -3.04 1.52
CA LEU A 42 -19.68 -4.46 1.54
C LEU A 42 -20.89 -4.75 2.42
N LEU A 43 -21.01 -4.10 3.58
CA LEU A 43 -22.17 -4.22 4.45
C LEU A 43 -23.44 -3.71 3.75
N ARG A 44 -23.38 -2.55 3.12
CA ARG A 44 -24.50 -2.00 2.31
C ARG A 44 -24.88 -2.95 1.18
N SER A 45 -23.90 -3.53 0.51
CA SER A 45 -24.10 -4.49 -0.58
C SER A 45 -24.70 -5.82 -0.08
N TRP A 46 -24.33 -6.25 1.11
CA TRP A 46 -24.88 -7.44 1.76
C TRP A 46 -26.35 -7.24 2.15
N ILE A 47 -26.70 -6.08 2.74
CA ILE A 47 -28.09 -5.67 2.99
C ILE A 47 -28.88 -5.61 1.68
N GLY A 48 -28.25 -5.15 0.60
CA GLY A 48 -28.83 -5.14 -0.76
C GLY A 48 -28.99 -6.52 -1.42
N GLY A 49 -28.62 -7.60 -0.72
CA GLY A 49 -28.86 -8.97 -1.15
C GLY A 49 -27.69 -9.66 -1.85
N SER A 50 -26.49 -9.07 -1.90
CA SER A 50 -25.30 -9.76 -2.40
C SER A 50 -24.66 -10.65 -1.33
N GLY A 51 -24.14 -11.82 -1.73
CA GLY A 51 -23.44 -12.77 -0.84
C GLY A 51 -21.98 -13.03 -1.23
N GLU A 52 -21.43 -12.25 -2.17
CA GLU A 52 -20.09 -12.49 -2.74
C GLU A 52 -18.96 -12.37 -1.70
N ALA A 53 -19.05 -11.40 -0.80
CA ALA A 53 -17.99 -11.14 0.19
C ALA A 53 -18.26 -11.79 1.55
N PHE A 54 -19.53 -11.88 1.95
CA PHE A 54 -19.96 -12.47 3.21
C PHE A 54 -21.03 -13.53 2.92
N PRO A 55 -20.75 -14.81 3.20
CA PRO A 55 -21.76 -15.86 3.12
C PRO A 55 -22.97 -15.49 3.98
N ARG A 56 -24.18 -15.82 3.52
CA ARG A 56 -25.40 -15.70 4.34
C ARG A 56 -25.44 -16.73 5.48
N ASP A 57 -24.67 -17.81 5.35
CA ASP A 57 -24.46 -18.80 6.40
C ASP A 57 -23.62 -18.18 7.52
N ALA A 58 -24.23 -17.94 8.68
CA ALA A 58 -23.57 -17.35 9.85
C ALA A 58 -22.37 -18.18 10.37
N GLU A 59 -22.36 -19.49 10.07
CA GLU A 59 -21.29 -20.40 10.49
C GLU A 59 -20.06 -20.39 9.55
N LYS A 60 -20.19 -19.85 8.33
CA LYS A 60 -19.08 -19.77 7.39
C LYS A 60 -18.28 -18.50 7.60
N LEU A 61 -17.12 -18.64 8.25
CA LEU A 61 -16.14 -17.56 8.33
C LEU A 61 -15.66 -17.17 6.92
N PRO A 62 -15.62 -15.86 6.59
CA PRO A 62 -15.20 -15.37 5.28
C PRO A 62 -13.66 -15.36 5.14
N LEU A 63 -13.03 -16.53 5.30
CA LEU A 63 -11.57 -16.70 5.26
C LEU A 63 -10.96 -16.25 3.93
N GLY A 64 -11.69 -16.40 2.81
CA GLY A 64 -11.24 -15.92 1.50
C GLY A 64 -11.07 -14.40 1.45
N TYR A 65 -12.02 -13.64 2.00
CA TYR A 65 -11.93 -12.18 2.08
C TYR A 65 -10.77 -11.74 2.99
N LEU A 66 -10.60 -12.42 4.13
CA LEU A 66 -9.47 -12.16 5.04
C LEU A 66 -8.13 -12.41 4.33
N ALA A 67 -8.00 -13.54 3.64
CA ALA A 67 -6.78 -13.90 2.90
C ALA A 67 -6.46 -12.88 1.80
N VAL A 68 -7.46 -12.45 1.02
CA VAL A 68 -7.28 -11.43 -0.03
C VAL A 68 -6.87 -10.09 0.58
N THR A 69 -7.53 -9.67 1.65
CA THR A 69 -7.23 -8.40 2.34
C THR A 69 -5.80 -8.42 2.89
N ALA A 70 -5.43 -9.47 3.62
CA ALA A 70 -4.09 -9.66 4.15
C ALA A 70 -3.03 -9.72 3.04
N GLY A 71 -3.34 -10.38 1.92
CA GLY A 71 -2.47 -10.41 0.74
C GLY A 71 -2.22 -9.01 0.16
N ILE A 72 -3.27 -8.21 -0.03
CA ILE A 72 -3.13 -6.82 -0.51
C ILE A 72 -2.29 -5.99 0.47
N TYR A 73 -2.53 -6.16 1.77
CA TYR A 73 -1.75 -5.47 2.81
C TYR A 73 -0.26 -5.81 2.69
N ALA A 74 0.09 -7.09 2.59
CA ALA A 74 1.47 -7.55 2.42
C ALA A 74 2.12 -7.00 1.14
N VAL A 75 1.38 -6.98 0.02
CA VAL A 75 1.84 -6.40 -1.25
C VAL A 75 2.22 -4.92 -1.08
N GLY A 76 1.47 -4.16 -0.29
CA GLY A 76 1.81 -2.77 0.00
C GLY A 76 3.15 -2.59 0.72
N PHE A 77 3.46 -3.44 1.71
CA PHE A 77 4.77 -3.43 2.38
C PHE A 77 5.91 -3.72 1.41
N VAL A 78 5.72 -4.68 0.52
CA VAL A 78 6.71 -5.02 -0.52
C VAL A 78 6.93 -3.81 -1.43
N LEU A 79 5.86 -3.17 -1.91
CA LEU A 79 5.95 -1.99 -2.76
C LEU A 79 6.69 -0.82 -2.09
N ILE A 80 6.40 -0.54 -0.82
CA ILE A 80 7.10 0.51 -0.05
C ILE A 80 8.59 0.19 0.05
N THR A 81 8.92 -1.07 0.37
CA THR A 81 10.30 -1.51 0.52
C THR A 81 11.09 -1.37 -0.80
N VAL A 82 10.49 -1.79 -1.91
CA VAL A 82 11.09 -1.71 -3.26
C VAL A 82 11.25 -0.25 -3.69
N ALA A 83 10.21 0.57 -3.54
CA ALA A 83 10.23 1.99 -3.91
C ALA A 83 11.28 2.76 -3.09
N HIS A 84 11.39 2.46 -1.80
CA HIS A 84 12.38 3.07 -0.94
C HIS A 84 13.82 2.65 -1.30
N ARG A 85 14.05 1.35 -1.56
CA ARG A 85 15.36 0.87 -2.06
C ARG A 85 15.77 1.58 -3.36
N LEU A 86 14.82 1.76 -4.28
CA LEU A 86 15.05 2.47 -5.53
C LEU A 86 15.39 3.95 -5.28
N ALA A 87 14.66 4.63 -4.40
CA ALA A 87 14.91 6.02 -4.04
C ALA A 87 16.28 6.19 -3.37
N THR A 88 16.67 5.30 -2.45
CA THR A 88 18.01 5.32 -1.83
C THR A 88 19.09 5.14 -2.89
N LYS A 89 18.95 4.14 -3.77
CA LYS A 89 19.92 3.87 -4.84
C LYS A 89 20.10 5.07 -5.79
N ARG A 90 19.02 5.80 -6.08
CA ARG A 90 19.09 7.05 -6.89
C ARG A 90 19.77 8.19 -6.14
N ARG A 91 19.48 8.37 -4.85
CA ARG A 91 20.06 9.43 -4.01
C ARG A 91 21.54 9.20 -3.68
N THR A 92 21.99 7.95 -3.61
CA THR A 92 23.40 7.58 -3.37
C THR A 92 24.20 7.41 -4.65
N ARG A 93 23.57 7.52 -5.83
CA ARG A 93 24.33 7.57 -7.09
C ARG A 93 25.15 8.86 -7.03
N PRO A 94 26.49 8.79 -7.03
CA PRO A 94 27.30 9.99 -7.08
C PRO A 94 26.88 10.73 -8.35
N THR A 95 26.36 11.94 -8.20
CA THR A 95 26.55 12.96 -9.22
C THR A 95 28.04 12.97 -9.47
N ALA A 96 28.47 12.49 -10.65
CA ALA A 96 29.86 12.58 -11.05
C ALA A 96 30.32 14.00 -10.71
N PRO A 97 31.42 14.18 -9.96
CA PRO A 97 31.91 15.51 -9.65
C PRO A 97 32.05 16.21 -10.99
N VAL A 98 31.25 17.25 -11.20
CA VAL A 98 31.45 18.16 -12.33
C VAL A 98 32.81 18.73 -12.05
N ASP A 99 33.81 18.28 -12.81
CA ASP A 99 35.18 18.75 -12.70
C ASP A 99 35.20 20.21 -13.13
N LEU A 100 35.13 21.10 -12.15
CA LEU A 100 35.17 22.55 -12.35
C LEU A 100 36.62 23.02 -12.63
N ASP A 101 37.61 22.14 -12.48
CA ASP A 101 39.03 22.46 -12.68
C ASP A 101 39.49 22.21 -14.13
N ALA A 102 38.70 21.51 -14.96
CA ALA A 102 39.00 21.32 -16.38
C ALA A 102 38.84 22.60 -17.24
N ALA A 103 38.44 23.73 -16.65
CA ALA A 103 38.16 24.99 -17.32
C ALA A 103 39.16 26.12 -17.06
N ARG A 104 40.35 25.83 -16.50
CA ARG A 104 41.46 26.80 -16.31
C ARG A 104 42.67 26.42 -17.14
#